data_AF-A0A4R5WZD2-F1
#
_entry.id   AF-A0A4R5WZD2-F1
#
_cell.length_a   1.000
_cell.length_b   1.000
_cell.length_c   1.000
_cell.angle_alpha   90.00
_cell.angle_beta   90.00
_cell.angle_gamma   90.00
#
_symmetry.space_group_name_H-M   'P 1'
#
loop_
_entity.id
_entity.type
_entity.pdbx_description
1 polymer ?
#
loop_
_entity_poly.entity_id
_entity_poly.type
_entity_poly.pdbx_seq_one_letter_code
_entity_poly.pdbx_strand_id
1 'polypeptide(L)'
;MARLTRLLLACCAMVLTTACTRVVSGEALPAFGAVPLDVLDAGTVLLDQSRMRSITGAGEHLTIIPSMDGRYPVDIEDLAATAPVECRFVFAETATFGPDVKAFHKTTFQDPAGGRLISEGAASYYDAGTARHAFEGLVSTVKGCADSSMGWLFVNSWDAGTDSLRMRPGSCGRDYRVLSVALLEVTFCGFPESVSDIVMTNMAANVPGS
;
A
#
# COMPACT_ATOMS: atom_id res chain seq x y z
N MET A 1 62.61 -1.76 44.35
CA MET A 1 61.22 -2.23 44.53
C MET A 1 60.17 -1.16 44.20
N ALA A 2 60.26 0.08 44.69
CA ALA A 2 59.24 1.13 44.46
C ALA A 2 58.99 1.57 43.00
N ARG A 3 59.97 1.41 42.09
CA ARG A 3 59.80 1.75 40.65
C ARG A 3 58.97 0.72 39.88
N LEU A 4 59.08 -0.57 40.22
CA LEU A 4 58.30 -1.63 39.57
C LEU A 4 56.81 -1.54 39.94
N THR A 5 56.50 -1.24 41.20
CA THR A 5 55.12 -1.07 41.68
C THR A 5 54.42 0.13 41.03
N ARG A 6 55.13 1.24 40.79
CA ARG A 6 54.57 2.41 40.08
C ARG A 6 54.28 2.13 38.60
N LEU A 7 55.11 1.33 37.92
CA LEU A 7 54.85 0.93 36.53
C LEU A 7 53.64 0.01 36.41
N LEU A 8 53.50 -0.96 37.32
CA LEU A 8 52.35 -1.88 37.34
C LEU A 8 51.03 -1.15 37.61
N LEU A 9 51.02 -0.20 38.55
CA LEU A 9 49.84 0.63 38.83
C LEU A 9 49.45 1.53 37.65
N ALA A 10 50.43 2.09 36.93
CA ALA A 10 50.17 2.89 35.73
C ALA A 10 49.64 2.04 34.56
N CYS A 11 50.14 0.81 34.37
CA CYS A 11 49.60 -0.13 33.39
C CYS A 11 48.16 -0.56 33.74
N CYS A 12 47.85 -0.86 35.00
CA CYS A 12 46.49 -1.22 35.41
C CYS A 12 45.49 -0.07 35.20
N ALA A 13 45.89 1.18 35.45
CA ALA A 13 45.03 2.35 35.20
C ALA A 13 44.73 2.57 33.71
N MET A 14 45.69 2.29 32.80
CA MET A 14 45.46 2.38 31.36
C MET A 14 44.58 1.25 30.81
N VAL A 15 44.63 0.04 31.38
CA VAL A 15 43.77 -1.07 30.93
C VAL A 15 42.29 -0.82 31.27
N LEU A 16 42.02 -0.17 32.42
CA LEU A 16 40.65 0.15 32.87
C LEU A 16 39.93 1.20 32.01
N THR A 17 40.64 2.10 31.32
CA THR A 17 40.00 3.12 30.47
C THR A 17 39.58 2.59 29.10
N THR A 18 40.21 1.50 28.61
CA THR A 18 39.87 0.88 27.31
C THR A 18 38.63 -0.03 27.34
N ALA A 19 38.11 -0.37 28.51
CA ALA A 19 36.98 -1.30 28.64
C ALA A 19 35.59 -0.63 28.57
N CYS A 20 35.50 0.70 28.77
CA CYS A 20 34.21 1.39 28.90
C CYS A 20 33.68 2.00 27.60
N THR A 21 34.43 1.96 26.49
CA THR A 21 34.02 2.52 25.20
C THR A 21 33.97 1.45 24.12
N ARG A 22 33.20 0.39 24.35
CA ARG A 22 32.73 -0.42 23.23
C ARG A 22 31.66 0.37 22.49
N VAL A 23 32.11 1.14 21.51
CA VAL A 23 31.21 1.70 20.50
C VAL A 23 30.68 0.51 19.71
N VAL A 24 29.46 0.09 20.03
CA VAL A 24 28.75 -0.87 19.20
C VAL A 24 28.34 -0.10 17.95
N SER A 25 29.01 -0.38 16.84
CA SER A 25 28.59 0.11 15.53
C SER A 25 27.20 -0.47 15.27
N GLY A 26 26.18 0.37 15.36
CA GLY A 26 24.82 0.05 14.97
C GLY A 26 24.37 1.12 13.99
N GLU A 27 23.90 0.70 12.82
CA GLU A 27 23.22 1.60 11.90
C GLU A 27 21.78 1.75 12.39
N ALA A 28 21.33 2.99 12.60
CA ALA A 28 19.95 3.24 12.98
C ALA A 28 19.06 2.91 11.78
N LEU A 29 18.30 1.82 11.90
CA LEU A 29 17.28 1.49 10.92
C LEU A 29 16.02 2.31 11.19
N PRO A 30 15.28 2.72 10.15
CA PRO A 30 13.99 3.35 10.32
C PRO A 30 13.04 2.44 11.11
N ALA A 31 12.11 3.05 11.86
CA ALA A 31 11.08 2.30 12.56
C ALA A 31 10.27 1.48 11.55
N PHE A 32 9.81 0.29 11.96
CA PHE A 32 8.91 -0.51 11.13
C PHE A 32 7.66 0.32 10.79
N GLY A 33 7.42 0.53 9.49
CA GLY A 33 6.30 1.34 8.98
C GLY A 33 6.59 2.82 8.86
N ALA A 34 7.84 3.24 9.07
CA ALA A 34 8.23 4.62 8.81
C ALA A 34 8.22 4.91 7.31
N VAL A 35 7.52 5.98 6.93
CA VAL A 35 7.55 6.53 5.58
C VAL A 35 8.88 7.29 5.39
N PRO A 36 9.61 7.09 4.28
CA PRO A 36 10.82 7.86 3.99
C PRO A 36 10.53 9.38 3.93
N LEU A 37 11.51 10.21 4.35
CA LEU A 37 11.32 11.66 4.55
C LEU A 37 10.92 12.48 3.30
N ASP A 38 11.03 11.91 2.10
CA ASP A 38 10.68 12.55 0.82
C ASP A 38 9.62 11.76 0.03
N VAL A 39 8.92 10.84 0.69
CA VAL A 39 7.86 10.01 0.09
C VAL A 39 6.52 10.47 0.63
N LEU A 40 5.53 10.58 -0.27
CA LEU A 40 4.15 10.86 0.11
C LEU A 40 3.65 9.79 1.08
N ASP A 41 3.15 10.20 2.25
CA ASP A 41 2.49 9.28 3.17
C ASP A 41 1.11 8.87 2.60
N ALA A 42 1.01 7.61 2.18
CA ALA A 42 -0.22 7.03 1.66
C ALA A 42 -1.40 7.18 2.62
N GLY A 43 -1.16 7.19 3.94
CA GLY A 43 -2.22 7.37 4.93
C GLY A 43 -2.85 8.75 4.94
N THR A 44 -2.17 9.77 4.41
CA THR A 44 -2.75 11.11 4.23
C THR A 44 -3.62 11.23 2.98
N VAL A 45 -3.53 10.26 2.08
CA VAL A 45 -4.32 10.22 0.84
C VAL A 45 -5.70 9.62 1.09
N LEU A 46 -5.78 8.60 1.94
CA LEU A 46 -7.02 7.91 2.29
C LEU A 46 -8.00 8.82 3.03
N LEU A 47 -9.28 8.47 2.95
CA LEU A 47 -10.36 9.19 3.61
C LEU A 47 -10.57 8.64 5.03
N ASP A 48 -10.91 9.51 5.97
CA ASP A 48 -11.32 9.01 7.28
C ASP A 48 -12.70 8.32 7.21
N GLN A 49 -12.99 7.50 8.22
CA GLN A 49 -14.25 6.75 8.29
C GLN A 49 -15.48 7.67 8.25
N SER A 50 -15.41 8.88 8.82
CA SER A 50 -16.53 9.82 8.82
C SER A 50 -16.85 10.30 7.40
N ARG A 51 -15.81 10.55 6.59
CA ARG A 51 -15.94 10.91 5.18
C ARG A 51 -16.47 9.75 4.36
N MET A 52 -15.95 8.54 4.57
CA MET A 52 -16.43 7.33 3.91
C MET A 52 -17.91 7.06 4.22
N ARG A 53 -18.35 7.25 5.47
CA ARG A 53 -19.77 7.17 5.87
C ARG A 53 -20.64 8.17 5.14
N SER A 54 -20.16 9.41 5.01
CA SER A 54 -20.88 10.46 4.29
C SER A 54 -21.02 10.14 2.80
N ILE A 55 -19.99 9.58 2.16
CA ILE A 55 -20.00 9.27 0.72
C ILE A 55 -20.90 8.06 0.43
N THR A 56 -20.80 7.02 1.27
CA THR A 56 -21.53 5.77 1.10
C THR A 56 -23.00 5.86 1.49
N GLY A 57 -23.37 6.85 2.33
CA GLY A 57 -24.71 6.96 2.91
C GLY A 57 -25.04 5.90 3.97
N ALA A 58 -24.04 5.10 4.37
CA ALA A 58 -24.23 3.95 5.27
C ALA A 58 -24.26 4.33 6.77
N GLY A 59 -23.83 5.54 7.13
CA GLY A 59 -23.83 6.01 8.51
C GLY A 59 -23.01 5.10 9.44
N GLU A 60 -23.46 4.88 10.68
CA GLU A 60 -22.72 4.09 11.67
C GLU A 60 -22.53 2.61 11.30
N HIS A 61 -23.27 2.11 10.31
CA HIS A 61 -23.14 0.74 9.83
C HIS A 61 -21.87 0.51 9.00
N LEU A 62 -21.29 1.57 8.40
CA LEU A 62 -20.00 1.48 7.75
C LEU A 62 -18.89 1.43 8.81
N THR A 63 -18.22 0.29 8.86
CA THR A 63 -17.14 0.02 9.81
C THR A 63 -15.91 -0.47 9.06
N ILE A 64 -14.72 -0.10 9.55
CA ILE A 64 -13.45 -0.67 9.08
C ILE A 64 -13.41 -2.14 9.48
N ILE A 65 -12.95 -3.02 8.59
CA ILE A 65 -12.57 -4.39 8.93
C ILE A 65 -11.14 -4.32 9.49
N PRO A 66 -10.92 -4.53 10.80
CA PRO A 66 -9.61 -4.24 11.41
C PRO A 66 -8.45 -5.06 10.83
N SER A 67 -8.71 -6.27 10.35
CA SER A 67 -7.71 -7.11 9.70
C SER A 67 -7.38 -6.71 8.27
N MET A 68 -8.08 -5.72 7.70
CA MET A 68 -7.92 -5.23 6.33
C MET A 68 -7.64 -3.72 6.30
N ASP A 69 -7.01 -3.22 7.38
CA ASP A 69 -6.37 -1.90 7.47
C ASP A 69 -4.86 -2.13 7.51
N GLY A 70 -4.22 -2.03 6.34
CA GLY A 70 -2.85 -2.46 6.12
C GLY A 70 -1.95 -1.34 5.59
N ARG A 71 -0.71 -1.29 6.08
CA ARG A 71 0.32 -0.32 5.64
C ARG A 71 1.37 -0.90 4.67
N TYR A 72 1.13 -2.10 4.17
CA TYR A 72 1.99 -2.77 3.20
C TYR A 72 1.14 -3.58 2.23
N PRO A 73 1.59 -3.75 0.96
CA PRO A 73 0.92 -4.65 0.03
C PRO A 73 0.88 -6.07 0.60
N VAL A 74 -0.30 -6.68 0.58
CA VAL A 74 -0.52 -8.06 1.00
C VAL A 74 -0.99 -8.88 -0.20
N ASP A 75 -0.34 -10.02 -0.41
CA ASP A 75 -0.83 -11.04 -1.30
C ASP A 75 -1.65 -12.05 -0.51
N ILE A 76 -2.74 -12.54 -1.08
CA ILE A 76 -3.54 -13.61 -0.51
C ILE A 76 -3.15 -14.88 -1.26
N GLU A 77 -2.06 -15.52 -0.85
CA GLU A 77 -1.41 -16.59 -1.63
C GLU A 77 -2.36 -17.75 -1.94
N ASP A 78 -3.19 -18.13 -0.96
CA ASP A 78 -4.18 -19.21 -1.13
C ASP A 78 -5.19 -18.89 -2.25
N LEU A 79 -5.64 -17.63 -2.37
CA LEU A 79 -6.55 -17.22 -3.44
C LEU A 79 -5.80 -17.04 -4.77
N ALA A 80 -4.62 -16.42 -4.74
CA ALA A 80 -3.78 -16.23 -5.92
C ALA A 80 -3.38 -17.58 -6.57
N ALA A 81 -3.16 -18.63 -5.76
CA ALA A 81 -2.84 -19.97 -6.26
C ALA A 81 -4.01 -20.61 -7.03
N THR A 82 -5.26 -20.22 -6.75
CA THR A 82 -6.45 -20.72 -7.44
C THR A 82 -6.77 -19.98 -8.73
N ALA A 83 -6.19 -18.79 -8.93
CA ALA A 83 -6.39 -17.99 -10.13
C ALA A 83 -5.42 -18.39 -11.26
N PRO A 84 -5.83 -18.27 -12.54
CA PRO A 84 -4.91 -18.30 -13.68
C PRO A 84 -3.78 -17.31 -13.49
N VAL A 85 -2.57 -17.65 -13.96
CA VAL A 85 -1.35 -16.86 -13.75
C VAL A 85 -1.54 -15.40 -14.15
N GLU A 86 -2.23 -15.18 -15.27
CA GLU A 86 -2.51 -13.89 -15.87
C GLU A 86 -3.43 -13.02 -14.99
N CYS A 87 -4.28 -13.64 -14.17
CA CYS A 87 -5.30 -12.96 -13.35
C CYS A 87 -4.96 -12.93 -11.85
N ARG A 88 -3.79 -13.41 -11.44
CA ARG A 88 -3.39 -13.50 -10.02
C ARG A 88 -3.34 -12.15 -9.32
N PHE A 89 -3.09 -11.07 -10.05
CA PHE A 89 -3.01 -9.71 -9.51
C PHE A 89 -4.25 -9.31 -8.70
N VAL A 90 -5.43 -9.86 -9.01
CA VAL A 90 -6.67 -9.61 -8.26
C VAL A 90 -6.52 -9.94 -6.77
N PHE A 91 -5.67 -10.91 -6.44
CA PHE A 91 -5.38 -11.36 -5.08
C PHE A 91 -3.94 -11.07 -4.64
N ALA A 92 -3.16 -10.37 -5.45
CA ALA A 92 -1.76 -10.08 -5.17
C ALA A 92 -1.50 -8.57 -5.34
N GLU A 93 -1.48 -7.85 -4.23
CA GLU A 93 -1.21 -6.42 -4.22
C GLU A 93 0.22 -6.12 -4.69
N THR A 94 1.18 -7.02 -4.44
CA THR A 94 2.54 -6.85 -4.96
C THR A 94 2.59 -6.90 -6.49
N ALA A 95 1.71 -7.68 -7.12
CA ALA A 95 1.57 -7.71 -8.58
C ALA A 95 0.79 -6.49 -9.12
N THR A 96 -0.07 -5.90 -8.28
CA THR A 96 -0.88 -4.72 -8.65
C THR A 96 -0.08 -3.42 -8.58
N PHE A 97 0.66 -3.21 -7.48
CA PHE A 97 1.41 -1.98 -7.21
C PHE A 97 2.91 -2.10 -7.53
N GLY A 98 3.41 -3.31 -7.76
CA GLY A 98 4.80 -3.55 -8.10
C GLY A 98 5.75 -3.46 -6.90
N PRO A 99 7.04 -3.74 -7.12
CA PRO A 99 8.05 -3.81 -6.05
C PRO A 99 8.58 -2.44 -5.59
N ASP A 100 8.35 -1.39 -6.37
CA ASP A 100 8.93 -0.06 -6.14
C ASP A 100 8.12 0.83 -5.21
N VAL A 101 7.09 0.28 -4.55
CA VAL A 101 6.29 0.98 -3.54
C VAL A 101 7.18 1.41 -2.38
N LYS A 102 7.01 2.67 -1.93
CA LYS A 102 7.76 3.25 -0.81
C LYS A 102 6.88 3.57 0.40
N ALA A 103 5.61 3.86 0.16
CA ALA A 103 4.58 3.89 1.20
C ALA A 103 3.29 3.29 0.65
N PHE A 104 2.57 2.56 1.50
CA PHE A 104 1.30 1.94 1.15
C PHE A 104 0.32 2.11 2.30
N HIS A 105 -0.94 2.34 1.98
CA HIS A 105 -2.03 2.20 2.94
C HIS A 105 -3.28 1.77 2.19
N LYS A 106 -3.93 0.72 2.67
CA LYS A 106 -5.23 0.29 2.20
C LYS A 106 -6.15 -0.06 3.36
N THR A 107 -7.38 0.44 3.29
CA THR A 107 -8.41 0.23 4.30
C THR A 107 -9.65 -0.33 3.65
N THR A 108 -10.20 -1.41 4.22
CA THR A 108 -11.48 -1.99 3.79
C THR A 108 -12.58 -1.69 4.80
N PHE A 109 -13.73 -1.28 4.28
CA PHE A 109 -14.95 -1.00 5.01
C PHE A 109 -16.04 -2.01 4.62
N GLN A 110 -16.94 -2.29 5.57
CA GLN A 110 -18.13 -3.12 5.37
C GLN A 110 -19.41 -2.43 5.83
N ASP A 111 -20.51 -2.68 5.13
CA ASP A 111 -21.84 -2.15 5.43
C ASP A 111 -22.98 -3.16 5.11
N PRO A 112 -23.69 -3.67 6.14
CA PRO A 112 -23.23 -3.82 7.53
C PRO A 112 -22.11 -4.89 7.59
N ALA A 113 -21.79 -5.40 8.79
CA ALA A 113 -20.82 -6.49 8.92
C ALA A 113 -21.18 -7.71 8.05
N GLY A 114 -20.23 -8.17 7.22
CA GLY A 114 -20.44 -9.26 6.25
C GLY A 114 -21.32 -8.90 5.05
N GLY A 115 -21.66 -7.61 4.88
CA GLY A 115 -22.50 -7.09 3.79
C GLY A 115 -21.67 -6.59 2.60
N ARG A 116 -21.99 -5.38 2.15
CA ARG A 116 -21.29 -4.71 1.05
C ARG A 116 -19.89 -4.31 1.48
N LEU A 117 -18.96 -4.25 0.54
CA LEU A 117 -17.57 -3.90 0.80
C LEU A 117 -17.12 -2.74 -0.06
N ILE A 118 -16.30 -1.85 0.52
CA ILE A 118 -15.54 -0.85 -0.23
C ILE A 118 -14.16 -0.71 0.39
N SER A 119 -13.12 -0.67 -0.43
CA SER A 119 -11.74 -0.50 -0.03
C SER A 119 -11.17 0.70 -0.76
N GLU A 120 -10.37 1.48 -0.05
CA GLU A 120 -9.52 2.52 -0.62
C GLU A 120 -8.06 2.16 -0.36
N GLY A 121 -7.22 2.31 -1.38
CA GLY A 121 -5.80 2.00 -1.31
C GLY A 121 -4.97 3.06 -2.02
N ALA A 122 -3.80 3.36 -1.48
CA ALA A 122 -2.83 4.24 -2.11
C ALA A 122 -1.43 3.63 -1.97
N ALA A 123 -0.70 3.61 -3.08
CA ALA A 123 0.73 3.36 -3.12
C ALA A 123 1.45 4.64 -3.55
N SER A 124 2.52 4.98 -2.84
CA SER A 124 3.39 6.11 -3.16
C SER A 124 4.77 5.64 -3.58
N TYR A 125 5.34 6.30 -4.57
CA TYR A 125 6.63 6.00 -5.19
C TYR A 125 7.59 7.19 -5.01
N TYR A 126 8.87 7.01 -5.34
CA TYR A 126 9.83 8.12 -5.25
C TYR A 126 9.55 9.24 -6.26
N ASP A 127 9.04 8.89 -7.43
CA ASP A 127 8.84 9.83 -8.53
C ASP A 127 7.66 9.41 -9.42
N ALA A 128 7.20 10.37 -10.22
CA ALA A 128 6.04 10.19 -11.08
C ALA A 128 6.29 9.20 -12.23
N GLY A 129 7.53 9.05 -12.69
CA GLY A 129 7.90 8.07 -13.71
C GLY A 129 7.76 6.65 -13.19
N THR A 130 8.21 6.39 -11.97
CA THR A 130 8.04 5.10 -11.29
C THR A 130 6.56 4.78 -11.05
N ALA A 131 5.78 5.75 -10.56
CA ALA A 131 4.33 5.56 -10.37
C ALA A 131 3.61 5.26 -11.70
N ARG A 132 3.98 5.97 -12.77
CA ARG A 132 3.47 5.75 -14.13
C ARG A 132 3.82 4.35 -14.64
N HIS A 133 5.06 3.91 -14.45
CA HIS A 133 5.50 2.60 -14.89
C HIS A 133 4.73 1.47 -14.18
N ALA A 134 4.49 1.61 -12.87
CA ALA A 134 3.66 0.66 -12.12
C ALA A 134 2.23 0.59 -12.69
N PHE A 135 1.60 1.74 -12.97
CA PHE A 135 0.27 1.80 -13.59
C PHE A 135 0.23 1.15 -14.98
N GLU A 136 1.21 1.43 -15.84
CA GLU A 136 1.30 0.82 -17.18
C GLU A 136 1.50 -0.70 -17.10
N GLY A 137 2.30 -1.16 -16.13
CA GLY A 137 2.46 -2.59 -15.82
C GLY A 137 1.15 -3.24 -15.40
N LEU A 138 0.36 -2.57 -14.55
CA LEU A 138 -0.98 -3.03 -14.16
C LEU A 138 -1.93 -3.10 -15.36
N VAL A 139 -1.96 -2.07 -16.21
CA VAL A 139 -2.78 -2.07 -17.44
C VAL A 139 -2.41 -3.25 -18.34
N SER A 140 -1.11 -3.51 -18.53
CA SER A 140 -0.64 -4.68 -19.29
C SER A 140 -1.08 -6.00 -18.66
N THR A 141 -1.06 -6.08 -17.33
CA THR A 141 -1.49 -7.27 -16.58
C THR A 141 -2.97 -7.53 -16.73
N VAL A 142 -3.81 -6.48 -16.59
CA VAL A 142 -5.26 -6.57 -16.80
C VAL A 142 -5.59 -7.01 -18.21
N LYS A 143 -4.90 -6.45 -19.21
CA LYS A 143 -5.06 -6.86 -20.60
C LYS A 143 -4.72 -8.34 -20.80
N GLY A 144 -3.60 -8.80 -20.24
CA GLY A 144 -3.21 -10.20 -20.29
C GLY A 144 -4.24 -11.13 -19.64
N CYS A 145 -4.79 -10.73 -18.49
CA CYS A 145 -5.90 -11.45 -17.85
C CYS A 145 -7.13 -11.46 -18.76
N ALA A 146 -7.54 -10.31 -19.30
CA ALA A 146 -8.71 -10.16 -20.16
C ALA A 146 -8.66 -11.05 -21.42
N ASP A 147 -7.48 -11.15 -22.03
CA ASP A 147 -7.23 -11.95 -23.23
C ASP A 147 -7.18 -13.48 -22.94
N SER A 148 -7.14 -13.88 -21.66
CA SER A 148 -7.15 -15.29 -21.25
C SER A 148 -8.56 -15.91 -21.28
N SER A 149 -8.63 -17.24 -21.35
CA SER A 149 -9.91 -17.97 -21.39
C SER A 149 -10.81 -17.76 -20.16
N MET A 150 -10.22 -17.36 -19.03
CA MET A 150 -10.91 -17.15 -17.76
C MET A 150 -10.96 -15.67 -17.36
N GLY A 151 -10.45 -14.75 -18.19
CA GLY A 151 -10.38 -13.31 -17.89
C GLY A 151 -11.73 -12.68 -17.57
N TRP A 152 -12.79 -13.15 -18.22
CA TRP A 152 -14.15 -12.67 -18.02
C TRP A 152 -14.65 -12.82 -16.57
N LEU A 153 -14.08 -13.73 -15.77
CA LEU A 153 -14.42 -13.87 -14.34
C LEU A 153 -13.75 -12.83 -13.44
N PHE A 154 -12.59 -12.32 -13.85
CA PHE A 154 -11.70 -11.51 -13.00
C PHE A 154 -11.69 -10.03 -13.37
N VAL A 155 -11.83 -9.71 -14.66
CA VAL A 155 -11.79 -8.33 -15.16
C VAL A 155 -13.03 -7.94 -15.95
N ASN A 156 -13.70 -8.90 -16.60
CA ASN A 156 -14.93 -8.73 -17.38
C ASN A 156 -14.92 -7.43 -18.22
N SER A 157 -15.88 -6.51 -18.04
CA SER A 157 -15.80 -5.19 -18.69
C SER A 157 -14.71 -4.36 -18.02
N TRP A 158 -13.69 -4.02 -18.80
CA TRP A 158 -12.58 -3.17 -18.38
C TRP A 158 -12.30 -2.09 -19.40
N ASP A 159 -11.75 -0.98 -18.94
CA ASP A 159 -11.33 0.16 -19.76
C ASP A 159 -10.08 0.78 -19.16
N ALA A 160 -9.16 1.22 -20.01
CA ALA A 160 -7.93 1.88 -19.60
C ALA A 160 -7.71 3.15 -20.43
N GLY A 161 -7.61 4.27 -19.73
CA GLY A 161 -7.19 5.56 -20.26
C GLY A 161 -5.74 5.87 -19.95
N THR A 162 -5.37 7.14 -20.13
CA THR A 162 -4.00 7.62 -19.88
C THR A 162 -3.61 7.56 -18.41
N ASP A 163 -4.53 7.83 -17.50
CA ASP A 163 -4.27 7.93 -16.05
C ASP A 163 -5.20 7.06 -15.20
N SER A 164 -6.12 6.33 -15.83
CA SER A 164 -7.18 5.60 -15.15
C SER A 164 -7.41 4.23 -15.76
N LEU A 165 -7.77 3.28 -14.91
CA LEU A 165 -8.08 1.90 -15.29
C LEU A 165 -9.27 1.45 -14.46
N ARG A 166 -10.26 0.83 -15.10
CA ARG A 166 -11.48 0.36 -14.45
C ARG A 166 -11.76 -1.07 -14.90
N MET A 167 -12.23 -1.92 -13.99
CA MET A 167 -12.68 -3.29 -14.30
C MET A 167 -13.90 -3.67 -13.45
N ARG A 168 -14.75 -4.57 -13.96
CA ARG A 168 -16.04 -4.93 -13.34
C ARG A 168 -16.31 -6.45 -13.26
N PRO A 169 -15.61 -7.18 -12.38
CA PRO A 169 -15.93 -8.57 -12.13
C PRO A 169 -17.26 -8.73 -11.38
N GLY A 170 -18.25 -9.34 -12.03
CA GLY A 170 -19.55 -9.63 -11.40
C GLY A 170 -20.26 -8.37 -10.88
N SER A 171 -20.60 -8.36 -9.58
CA SER A 171 -21.21 -7.21 -8.88
C SER A 171 -20.20 -6.33 -8.15
N CYS A 172 -18.93 -6.43 -8.51
CA CYS A 172 -17.83 -5.68 -7.94
C CYS A 172 -17.15 -4.81 -9.00
N GLY A 173 -16.41 -3.81 -8.55
CA GLY A 173 -15.55 -2.99 -9.37
C GLY A 173 -14.21 -2.75 -8.72
N ARG A 174 -13.20 -2.53 -9.56
CA ARG A 174 -11.90 -2.00 -9.16
C ARG A 174 -11.54 -0.86 -10.08
N ASP A 175 -11.26 0.29 -9.48
CA ASP A 175 -10.88 1.51 -10.16
C ASP A 175 -9.50 1.92 -9.70
N TYR A 176 -8.65 2.28 -10.65
CA TYR A 176 -7.29 2.70 -10.43
C TYR A 176 -7.07 4.08 -11.04
N ARG A 177 -6.23 4.88 -10.39
CA ARG A 177 -5.79 6.16 -10.95
C ARG A 177 -4.35 6.46 -10.58
N VAL A 178 -3.54 6.82 -11.57
CA VAL A 178 -2.17 7.31 -11.36
C VAL A 178 -2.13 8.84 -11.47
N LEU A 179 -1.51 9.49 -10.50
CA LEU A 179 -1.35 10.94 -10.48
C LEU A 179 -0.14 11.32 -9.62
N SER A 180 0.69 12.25 -10.12
CA SER A 180 1.94 12.63 -9.47
C SER A 180 2.77 11.37 -9.10
N VAL A 181 3.14 11.21 -7.83
CA VAL A 181 3.92 10.09 -7.29
C VAL A 181 3.06 8.96 -6.71
N ALA A 182 1.75 8.92 -6.99
CA ALA A 182 0.81 7.98 -6.37
C ALA A 182 0.04 7.12 -7.38
N LEU A 183 -0.26 5.88 -7.00
CA LEU A 183 -1.23 5.00 -7.64
C LEU A 183 -2.33 4.69 -6.63
N LEU A 184 -3.55 5.11 -6.95
CA LEU A 184 -4.74 4.95 -6.12
C LEU A 184 -5.55 3.73 -6.61
N GLU A 185 -6.20 3.05 -5.68
CA GLU A 185 -7.17 1.98 -5.90
C GLU A 185 -8.44 2.27 -5.11
N VAL A 186 -9.60 2.06 -5.74
CA VAL A 186 -10.87 1.86 -5.05
C VAL A 186 -11.47 0.54 -5.51
N THR A 187 -11.67 -0.39 -4.58
CA THR A 187 -12.32 -1.69 -4.83
C THR A 187 -13.67 -1.71 -4.13
N PHE A 188 -14.75 -2.10 -4.79
CA PHE A 188 -16.09 -2.13 -4.18
C PHE A 188 -16.91 -3.33 -4.64
N CYS A 189 -17.80 -3.80 -3.77
CA CYS A 189 -18.75 -4.88 -4.04
C CYS A 189 -20.11 -4.53 -3.42
N GLY A 190 -21.15 -4.48 -4.25
CA GLY A 190 -22.52 -4.13 -3.81
C GLY A 190 -22.80 -2.64 -3.63
N PHE A 191 -21.79 -1.77 -3.70
CA PHE A 191 -21.98 -0.33 -3.80
C PHE A 191 -22.18 0.11 -5.27
N PRO A 192 -22.96 1.19 -5.52
CA PRO A 192 -23.03 1.81 -6.85
C PRO A 192 -21.67 2.37 -7.29
N GLU A 193 -21.40 2.39 -8.60
CA GLU A 193 -20.14 2.94 -9.14
C GLU A 193 -19.91 4.40 -8.76
N SER A 194 -20.97 5.20 -8.64
CA SER A 194 -20.88 6.60 -8.25
C SER A 194 -20.23 6.79 -6.87
N VAL A 195 -20.34 5.82 -5.96
CA VAL A 195 -19.66 5.85 -4.66
C VAL A 195 -18.14 5.74 -4.89
N SER A 196 -17.72 4.81 -5.75
CA SER A 196 -16.30 4.64 -6.12
C SER A 196 -15.73 5.91 -6.75
N ASP A 197 -16.44 6.50 -7.71
CA ASP A 197 -16.03 7.74 -8.37
C ASP A 197 -15.84 8.90 -7.36
N ILE A 198 -16.75 9.04 -6.40
CA ILE A 198 -16.65 10.07 -5.35
C ILE A 198 -15.45 9.79 -4.43
N VAL A 199 -15.24 8.54 -3.99
CA VAL A 199 -14.09 8.18 -3.16
C VAL A 199 -12.79 8.47 -3.90
N MET A 200 -12.64 7.98 -5.12
CA MET A 200 -11.46 8.20 -5.97
C MET A 200 -11.18 9.70 -6.16
N THR A 201 -12.23 10.50 -6.39
CA THR A 201 -12.10 11.96 -6.54
C THR A 201 -11.59 12.63 -5.26
N ASN A 202 -12.09 12.22 -4.10
CA ASN A 202 -11.67 12.80 -2.82
C ASN A 202 -10.24 12.36 -2.44
N MET A 203 -9.87 11.09 -2.70
CA MET A 203 -8.50 10.63 -2.51
C MET A 203 -7.53 11.38 -3.41
N ALA A 204 -7.88 11.55 -4.70
CA ALA A 204 -7.05 12.30 -5.65
C ALA A 204 -6.80 13.74 -5.20
N ALA A 205 -7.80 14.40 -4.58
CA ALA A 205 -7.67 15.76 -4.06
C ALA A 205 -6.70 15.87 -2.86
N ASN A 206 -6.40 14.75 -2.18
CA ASN A 206 -5.42 14.70 -1.10
C ASN A 206 -3.98 14.50 -1.60
N VAL A 207 -3.78 14.24 -2.90
CA VAL A 207 -2.43 14.07 -3.48
C VAL A 207 -1.82 15.45 -3.78
N PRO A 208 -0.66 15.81 -3.19
CA PRO A 208 -0.04 17.11 -3.45
C PRO A 208 0.41 17.28 -4.91
N GLY A 209 0.16 18.47 -5.47
CA GLY A 209 0.62 18.83 -6.81
C GLY A 209 -0.12 18.14 -7.97
N SER A 210 -1.29 17.55 -7.68
CA SER A 210 -2.23 17.01 -8.68
C SER A 210 -3.06 18.08 -9.36
#